data_AF-A0A438KNS5-F1
#
_entry.id   AF-A0A438KNS5-F1
#
_cell.length_a   1.000
_cell.length_b   1.000
_cell.length_c   1.000
_cell.angle_alpha   90.00
_cell.angle_beta   90.00
_cell.angle_gamma   90.00
#
_symmetry.space_group_name_H-M   'P 1'
#
loop_
_entity.id
_entity.type
_entity.pdbx_description
1 polymer ?
#
loop_
_entity_poly.entity_id
_entity_poly.type
_entity_poly.pdbx_seq_one_letter_code
_entity_poly.pdbx_strand_id
1 'polypeptide(L)'
;MATADSDSGDFHSVVSHQRRELLEAQTLESDLDLAFRLQLEEALAASMSSLPSTSSSPPRVQNPDTDCFVSGLRALQTDELDRLEQEVRDRQQSEAEMTKLREDIHRRAHDQKLAREISQMPEEEWEEYGDNYERPFGEGSSSGEVFRVFFKGLAREEKIGNSREPIMGIGVSICDFRDNLVFELQKPLVGCGKSHEYAETRAMIEALNAALALDLTRVDLFCDHQPLYQRVSSS
;
A
#
# COMPACT_ATOMS: atom_id res chain seq x y z
N MET A 1 21.84 9.39 1.15
CA MET A 1 20.64 8.84 1.80
C MET A 1 19.96 10.00 2.54
N ALA A 2 19.17 10.85 1.84
CA ALA A 2 18.55 12.05 2.42
C ALA A 2 17.47 12.69 1.51
N THR A 3 16.61 11.88 0.87
CA THR A 3 15.57 12.42 -0.06
C THR A 3 14.15 11.95 0.25
N ALA A 4 13.95 10.96 1.13
CA ALA A 4 12.61 10.42 1.42
C ALA A 4 11.80 11.27 2.40
N ASP A 5 12.47 12.00 3.30
CA ASP A 5 11.80 12.77 4.35
C ASP A 5 11.11 14.04 3.79
N SER A 6 11.70 14.67 2.77
CA SER A 6 11.14 15.88 2.14
C SER A 6 9.83 15.57 1.40
N ASP A 7 9.80 14.50 0.61
CA ASP A 7 8.62 14.14 -0.20
C ASP A 7 7.38 13.81 0.64
N SER A 8 7.58 13.20 1.83
CA SER A 8 6.47 12.90 2.74
C SER A 8 5.84 14.15 3.37
N GLY A 9 6.68 15.12 3.74
CA GLY A 9 6.23 16.41 4.25
C GLY A 9 5.51 17.21 3.18
N ASP A 10 6.01 17.15 1.95
CA ASP A 10 5.42 17.81 0.79
C ASP A 10 4.03 17.21 0.47
N PHE A 11 3.88 15.89 0.48
CA PHE A 11 2.57 15.25 0.27
C PHE A 11 1.54 15.64 1.35
N HIS A 12 1.92 15.58 2.63
CA HIS A 12 1.00 15.95 3.72
C HIS A 12 0.64 17.45 3.67
N SER A 13 1.56 18.31 3.23
CA SER A 13 1.29 19.72 3.00
C SER A 13 0.25 19.95 1.89
N VAL A 14 0.32 19.16 0.80
CA VAL A 14 -0.62 19.24 -0.33
C VAL A 14 -2.00 18.74 0.07
N VAL A 15 -2.10 17.59 0.74
CA VAL A 15 -3.40 17.05 1.20
C VAL A 15 -4.07 17.99 2.20
N SER A 16 -3.31 18.51 3.17
CA SER A 16 -3.83 19.47 4.15
C SER A 16 -4.23 20.81 3.51
N HIS A 17 -3.52 21.26 2.47
CA HIS A 17 -3.92 22.42 1.67
C HIS A 17 -5.24 22.17 0.94
N GLN A 18 -5.37 21.04 0.22
CA GLN A 18 -6.60 20.71 -0.50
C GLN A 18 -7.81 20.56 0.43
N ARG A 19 -7.64 19.95 1.61
CA ARG A 19 -8.70 19.88 2.63
C ARG A 19 -9.14 21.26 3.08
N ARG A 20 -8.20 22.19 3.28
CA ARG A 20 -8.50 23.56 3.69
C ARG A 20 -9.30 24.29 2.61
N GLU A 21 -8.87 24.21 1.36
CA GLU A 21 -9.59 24.84 0.25
C GLU A 21 -11.01 24.29 0.07
N LEU A 22 -11.20 22.97 0.25
CA LEU A 22 -12.53 22.37 0.19
C LEU A 22 -13.44 22.85 1.33
N LEU A 23 -12.91 22.96 2.56
CA LEU A 23 -13.66 23.50 3.70
C LEU A 23 -14.00 24.99 3.49
N GLU A 24 -13.04 25.79 3.02
CA GLU A 24 -13.27 27.21 2.72
C GLU A 24 -14.35 27.37 1.64
N ALA A 25 -14.29 26.60 0.56
CA ALA A 25 -15.32 26.61 -0.49
C ALA A 25 -16.70 26.21 0.04
N GLN A 26 -16.78 25.24 0.96
CA GLN A 26 -18.02 24.84 1.61
C GLN A 26 -18.59 25.94 2.49
N THR A 27 -17.74 26.59 3.29
CA THR A 27 -18.18 27.71 4.14
C THR A 27 -18.68 28.88 3.31
N LEU A 28 -17.96 29.22 2.23
CA LEU A 28 -18.34 30.30 1.32
C LEU A 28 -19.71 30.05 0.67
N GLU A 29 -19.97 28.83 0.21
CA GLU A 29 -21.27 28.49 -0.39
C GLU A 29 -22.43 28.60 0.61
N SER A 30 -22.23 28.09 1.84
CA SER A 30 -23.22 28.23 2.92
C SER A 30 -23.49 29.70 3.26
N ASP A 31 -22.45 30.54 3.28
CA ASP A 31 -22.56 31.96 3.54
C ASP A 31 -23.32 32.69 2.41
N LEU A 32 -23.08 32.32 1.15
CA LEU A 32 -23.81 32.86 0.00
C LEU A 32 -25.31 32.51 0.07
N ASP A 33 -25.65 31.26 0.41
CA ASP A 33 -27.04 30.84 0.57
C ASP A 33 -27.77 31.54 1.73
N LEU A 34 -27.05 31.83 2.81
CA LEU A 34 -27.58 32.60 3.93
C LEU A 34 -27.80 34.06 3.52
N ALA A 35 -26.83 34.69 2.86
CA ALA A 35 -26.94 36.06 2.38
C ALA A 35 -28.10 36.23 1.40
N PHE A 36 -28.28 35.29 0.47
CA PHE A 36 -29.40 35.28 -0.46
C PHE A 36 -30.76 35.23 0.26
N ARG A 37 -30.89 34.37 1.28
CA ARG A 37 -32.12 34.27 2.09
C ARG A 37 -32.43 35.56 2.82
N LEU A 38 -31.44 36.14 3.50
CA LEU A 38 -31.60 37.40 4.21
C LEU A 38 -32.03 38.53 3.26
N GLN A 39 -31.44 38.58 2.06
CA GLN A 39 -31.76 39.59 1.06
C GLN A 39 -33.20 39.44 0.52
N LEU A 40 -33.69 38.21 0.38
CA LEU A 40 -35.09 37.93 0.01
C LEU A 40 -36.06 38.35 1.12
N GLU A 41 -35.74 38.03 2.38
CA GLU A 41 -36.55 38.42 3.54
C GLU A 41 -36.66 39.95 3.68
N GLU A 42 -35.55 40.67 3.49
CA GLU A 42 -35.52 42.13 3.53
C GLU A 42 -36.37 42.75 2.42
N ALA A 43 -36.27 42.22 1.18
CA ALA A 43 -37.08 42.70 0.05
C ALA A 43 -38.59 42.47 0.26
N LEU A 44 -38.98 41.33 0.84
CA LEU A 44 -40.38 41.05 1.18
C LEU A 44 -40.89 41.97 2.28
N ALA A 45 -40.09 42.20 3.33
CA ALA A 45 -40.44 43.13 4.41
C ALA A 45 -40.60 44.58 3.90
N ALA A 46 -39.71 45.02 3.01
CA ALA A 46 -39.80 46.32 2.34
C ALA A 46 -41.03 46.45 1.42
N SER A 47 -41.44 45.35 0.78
CA SER A 47 -42.66 45.34 -0.05
C SER A 47 -43.93 45.40 0.81
N MET A 48 -43.96 44.72 1.95
CA MET A 48 -45.11 44.74 2.86
C MET A 48 -45.35 46.10 3.53
N SER A 49 -44.30 46.91 3.72
CA SER A 49 -44.43 48.26 4.26
C SER A 49 -44.91 49.29 3.23
N SER A 50 -44.98 48.91 1.93
CA SER A 50 -45.25 49.83 0.82
C SER A 50 -46.50 49.52 -0.03
N LEU A 51 -47.36 48.55 0.34
CA LEU A 51 -48.63 48.28 -0.38
C LEU A 51 -49.89 48.54 0.46
N PRO A 52 -50.92 49.24 -0.09
CA PRO A 52 -52.31 49.07 0.32
C PRO A 52 -52.87 47.75 -0.24
N SER A 53 -53.75 47.10 0.53
CA SER A 53 -54.28 45.74 0.30
C SER A 53 -54.58 45.36 -1.16
N THR A 54 -53.93 44.32 -1.68
CA THR A 54 -54.57 43.38 -2.62
C THR A 54 -53.85 42.03 -2.66
N SER A 55 -54.63 40.96 -2.72
CA SER A 55 -54.25 39.55 -2.71
C SER A 55 -53.68 39.06 -4.04
N SER A 56 -52.46 38.53 -4.05
CA SER A 56 -52.09 37.39 -4.90
C SER A 56 -50.88 36.64 -4.31
N SER A 57 -50.95 35.31 -4.36
CA SER A 57 -49.93 34.41 -3.81
C SER A 57 -48.69 34.37 -4.72
N PRO A 58 -47.45 34.35 -4.20
CA PRO A 58 -46.26 34.30 -5.04
C PRO A 58 -46.06 32.89 -5.64
N PRO A 59 -45.45 32.78 -6.84
CA PRO A 59 -45.09 31.50 -7.41
C PRO A 59 -43.92 30.91 -6.63
N ARG A 60 -44.03 29.63 -6.27
CA ARG A 60 -42.95 28.86 -5.64
C ARG A 60 -41.90 28.54 -6.69
N VAL A 61 -40.77 29.26 -6.66
CA VAL A 61 -39.59 28.90 -7.44
C VAL A 61 -39.02 27.62 -6.85
N GLN A 62 -39.15 26.51 -7.57
CA GLN A 62 -38.48 25.26 -7.26
C GLN A 62 -37.06 25.38 -7.80
N ASN A 63 -36.08 25.60 -6.92
CA ASN A 63 -34.68 25.46 -7.30
C ASN A 63 -34.45 23.97 -7.61
N PRO A 64 -33.92 23.62 -8.80
CA PRO A 64 -33.64 22.23 -9.14
C PRO A 64 -32.56 21.68 -8.21
N ASP A 65 -32.64 20.37 -7.93
CA ASP A 65 -31.87 19.50 -7.00
C ASP A 65 -30.32 19.51 -7.12
N THR A 66 -29.74 20.60 -7.61
CA THR A 66 -28.31 20.79 -7.93
C THR A 66 -27.43 20.78 -6.68
N ASP A 67 -27.92 21.30 -5.55
CA ASP A 67 -27.16 21.40 -4.28
C ASP A 67 -26.83 20.02 -3.69
N CYS A 68 -27.70 19.03 -3.89
CA CYS A 68 -27.48 17.66 -3.42
C CYS A 68 -26.34 16.98 -4.18
N PHE A 69 -26.21 17.24 -5.48
CA PHE A 69 -25.16 16.65 -6.32
C PHE A 69 -23.78 17.25 -6.00
N VAL A 70 -23.69 18.57 -5.83
CA VAL A 70 -22.41 19.25 -5.51
C VAL A 70 -21.95 18.89 -4.09
N SER A 71 -22.87 18.85 -3.12
CA SER A 71 -22.57 18.38 -1.77
C SER A 71 -22.10 16.92 -1.75
N GLY A 72 -22.76 16.05 -2.54
CA GLY A 72 -22.35 14.65 -2.68
C GLY A 72 -20.97 14.48 -3.31
N LEU A 73 -20.65 15.27 -4.34
CA LEU A 73 -19.32 15.25 -4.98
C LEU A 73 -18.21 15.68 -4.01
N ARG A 74 -18.46 16.70 -3.18
CA ARG A 74 -17.49 17.12 -2.15
C ARG A 74 -17.28 16.08 -1.06
N ALA A 75 -18.37 15.45 -0.60
CA ALA A 75 -18.28 14.36 0.37
C ALA A 75 -17.46 13.16 -0.16
N LEU A 76 -17.64 12.81 -1.44
CA LEU A 76 -16.82 11.80 -2.10
C LEU A 76 -15.35 12.25 -2.19
N GLN A 77 -15.09 13.51 -2.52
CA GLN A 77 -13.72 14.03 -2.62
C GLN A 77 -13.01 14.02 -1.26
N THR A 78 -13.69 14.33 -0.16
CA THR A 78 -13.12 14.21 1.19
C THR A 78 -12.83 12.76 1.58
N ASP A 79 -13.73 11.82 1.23
CA ASP A 79 -13.55 10.39 1.50
C ASP A 79 -12.36 9.81 0.73
N GLU A 80 -12.19 10.19 -0.54
CA GLU A 80 -11.02 9.80 -1.36
C GLU A 80 -9.70 10.35 -0.78
N LEU A 81 -9.69 11.57 -0.22
CA LEU A 81 -8.52 12.13 0.46
C LEU A 81 -8.20 11.38 1.76
N ASP A 82 -9.21 11.03 2.57
CA ASP A 82 -9.05 10.22 3.78
C ASP A 82 -8.48 8.84 3.44
N ARG A 83 -9.01 8.21 2.39
CA ARG A 83 -8.53 6.92 1.88
C ARG A 83 -7.09 6.99 1.42
N LEU A 84 -6.71 8.00 0.65
CA LEU A 84 -5.35 8.14 0.15
C LEU A 84 -4.34 8.38 1.28
N GLU A 85 -4.71 9.20 2.27
CA GLU A 85 -3.87 9.43 3.45
C GLU A 85 -3.67 8.15 4.27
N GLN A 86 -4.73 7.33 4.41
CA GLN A 86 -4.62 6.02 5.02
C GLN A 86 -3.68 5.10 4.21
N GLU A 87 -3.85 5.05 2.89
CA GLU A 87 -3.00 4.23 2.00
C GLU A 87 -1.51 4.61 2.10
N VAL A 88 -1.20 5.90 2.19
CA VAL A 88 0.18 6.37 2.36
C VAL A 88 0.75 5.92 3.70
N ARG A 89 -0.03 6.04 4.79
CA ARG A 89 0.39 5.58 6.12
C ARG A 89 0.61 4.07 6.15
N ASP A 90 -0.30 3.30 5.57
CA ASP A 90 -0.21 1.84 5.49
C ASP A 90 1.02 1.42 4.69
N ARG A 91 1.28 2.09 3.56
CA ARG A 91 2.47 1.85 2.75
C ARG A 91 3.76 2.15 3.52
N GLN A 92 3.85 3.30 4.19
CA GLN A 92 5.02 3.65 5.00
C GLN A 92 5.28 2.63 6.12
N GLN A 93 4.23 2.18 6.80
CA GLN A 93 4.34 1.14 7.83
C GLN A 93 4.86 -0.17 7.23
N SER A 94 4.30 -0.59 6.10
CA SER A 94 4.74 -1.81 5.41
C SER A 94 6.21 -1.74 4.95
N GLU A 95 6.66 -0.59 4.44
CA GLU A 95 8.05 -0.36 4.02
C GLU A 95 9.01 -0.40 5.22
N ALA A 96 8.61 0.19 6.36
CA ALA A 96 9.39 0.17 7.60
C ALA A 96 9.51 -1.25 8.18
N GLU A 97 8.40 -2.01 8.19
CA GLU A 97 8.40 -3.41 8.62
C GLU A 97 9.27 -4.28 7.71
N MET A 98 9.19 -4.08 6.40
CA MET A 98 10.03 -4.79 5.42
C MET A 98 11.52 -4.48 5.61
N THR A 99 11.85 -3.22 5.88
CA THR A 99 13.23 -2.81 6.17
C THR A 99 13.76 -3.47 7.43
N LYS A 100 12.95 -3.48 8.50
CA LYS A 100 13.29 -4.15 9.76
C LYS A 100 13.49 -5.66 9.55
N LEU A 101 12.62 -6.30 8.75
CA LEU A 101 12.73 -7.71 8.42
C LEU A 101 14.04 -8.00 7.68
N ARG A 102 14.38 -7.19 6.66
CA ARG A 102 15.65 -7.28 5.93
C ARG A 102 16.85 -7.22 6.88
N GLU A 103 16.90 -6.23 7.76
CA GLU A 103 17.99 -6.07 8.72
C GLU A 103 18.09 -7.26 9.70
N ASP A 104 16.95 -7.76 10.16
CA ASP A 104 16.90 -8.91 11.07
C ASP A 104 17.40 -10.20 10.40
N ILE A 105 17.02 -10.45 9.15
CA ILE A 105 17.53 -11.57 8.35
C ILE A 105 19.05 -11.50 8.24
N HIS A 106 19.59 -10.34 7.86
CA HIS A 106 21.02 -10.16 7.65
C HIS A 106 21.80 -10.36 8.96
N ARG A 107 21.27 -9.86 10.06
CA ARG A 107 21.87 -10.06 11.39
C ARG A 107 21.88 -11.53 11.80
N ARG A 108 20.76 -12.24 11.63
CA ARG A 108 20.68 -13.68 11.93
C ARG A 108 21.64 -14.51 11.09
N ALA A 109 21.74 -14.21 9.79
CA ALA A 109 22.66 -14.88 8.88
C ALA A 109 24.13 -14.66 9.30
N HIS A 110 24.47 -13.43 9.69
CA HIS A 110 25.80 -13.11 10.21
C HIS A 110 26.12 -13.87 11.50
N ASP A 111 25.23 -13.78 12.51
CA ASP A 111 25.44 -14.38 13.83
C ASP A 111 25.55 -15.90 13.71
N GLN A 112 24.78 -16.50 12.82
CA GLN A 112 24.89 -17.92 12.56
C GLN A 112 26.21 -18.31 11.89
N LYS A 113 26.66 -17.55 10.88
CA LYS A 113 27.97 -17.78 10.26
C LYS A 113 29.08 -17.71 11.30
N LEU A 114 29.03 -16.69 12.17
CA LEU A 114 29.96 -16.53 13.28
C LEU A 114 29.93 -17.73 14.23
N ALA A 115 28.75 -18.17 14.66
CA ALA A 115 28.60 -19.33 15.54
C ALA A 115 29.18 -20.62 14.92
N ARG A 116 29.00 -20.82 13.61
CA ARG A 116 29.58 -21.96 12.88
C ARG A 116 31.10 -21.92 12.84
N GLU A 117 31.68 -20.74 12.62
CA GLU A 117 33.14 -20.58 12.57
C GLU A 117 33.77 -20.81 13.94
N ILE A 118 33.18 -20.25 15.00
CA ILE A 118 33.62 -20.51 16.38
C ILE A 118 33.53 -22.01 16.70
N SER A 119 32.44 -22.68 16.30
CA SER A 119 32.27 -24.12 16.55
C SER A 119 33.26 -25.01 15.77
N GLN A 120 33.84 -24.50 14.69
CA GLN A 120 34.81 -25.23 13.86
C GLN A 120 36.27 -24.90 14.23
N MET A 121 36.49 -23.91 15.08
CA MET A 121 37.83 -23.50 15.50
C MET A 121 38.43 -24.55 16.45
N PRO A 122 39.69 -24.98 16.23
CA PRO A 122 40.40 -25.84 17.18
C PRO A 122 40.52 -25.16 18.55
N GLU A 123 40.49 -25.95 19.63
CA GLU A 123 40.64 -25.42 20.98
C GLU A 123 41.98 -24.70 21.17
N GLU A 124 43.06 -25.19 20.53
CA GLU A 124 44.37 -24.55 20.63
C GLU A 124 44.38 -23.13 20.02
N GLU A 125 43.67 -22.93 18.89
CA GLU A 125 43.55 -21.61 18.24
C GLU A 125 42.61 -20.69 19.04
N TRP A 126 41.57 -21.25 19.65
CA TRP A 126 40.64 -20.53 20.50
C TRP A 126 41.30 -20.07 21.81
N GLU A 127 42.15 -20.89 22.43
CA GLU A 127 42.92 -20.50 23.62
C GLU A 127 43.89 -19.34 23.34
N GLU A 128 44.45 -19.25 22.14
CA GLU A 128 45.42 -18.20 21.76
C GLU A 128 44.73 -16.89 21.32
N TYR A 129 43.65 -16.97 20.54
CA TYR A 129 43.05 -15.81 19.87
C TYR A 129 41.57 -15.56 20.19
N GLY A 130 40.91 -16.44 20.94
CA GLY A 130 39.45 -16.37 21.20
C GLY A 130 39.01 -15.09 21.90
N ASP A 131 39.80 -14.60 22.85
CA ASP A 131 39.52 -13.37 23.61
C ASP A 131 39.46 -12.11 22.72
N ASN A 132 40.06 -12.15 21.52
CA ASN A 132 40.10 -11.04 20.58
C ASN A 132 39.40 -11.39 19.24
N TYR A 133 38.60 -12.47 19.23
CA TYR A 133 37.88 -12.91 18.04
C TYR A 133 36.57 -12.13 17.87
N GLU A 134 36.60 -11.10 17.03
CA GLU A 134 35.45 -10.26 16.73
C GLU A 134 35.12 -10.26 15.23
N ARG A 135 33.82 -10.34 14.93
CA ARG A 135 33.27 -10.21 13.57
C ARG A 135 32.13 -9.18 13.64
N PRO A 136 32.42 -7.88 13.43
CA PRO A 136 31.39 -6.86 13.49
C PRO A 136 30.44 -6.99 12.30
N PHE A 137 29.14 -6.80 12.56
CA PHE A 137 28.10 -6.78 11.54
C PHE A 137 28.22 -5.51 10.68
N GLY A 138 28.29 -5.66 9.35
CA GLY A 138 28.39 -4.53 8.43
C GLY A 138 28.94 -4.88 7.04
N GLU A 139 29.51 -3.87 6.39
CA GLU A 139 30.00 -3.89 5.00
C GLU A 139 31.18 -4.87 4.87
N GLY A 140 30.91 -6.08 4.38
CA GLY A 140 31.86 -7.20 4.32
C GLY A 140 31.28 -8.54 4.78
N SER A 141 30.14 -8.51 5.48
CA SER A 141 29.39 -9.72 5.84
C SER A 141 28.53 -10.20 4.66
N SER A 142 29.16 -10.81 3.65
CA SER A 142 28.42 -11.57 2.65
C SER A 142 27.93 -12.87 3.29
N SER A 143 26.64 -12.93 3.61
CA SER A 143 25.96 -14.18 3.97
C SER A 143 25.76 -14.99 2.69
N GLY A 144 26.64 -15.96 2.46
CA GLY A 144 26.52 -16.91 1.34
C GLY A 144 25.38 -17.92 1.49
N GLU A 145 24.42 -17.64 2.38
CA GLU A 145 23.29 -18.50 2.70
C GLU A 145 22.25 -18.48 1.57
N VAL A 146 21.65 -19.65 1.31
CA VAL A 146 20.69 -19.83 0.22
C VAL A 146 19.29 -19.87 0.81
N PHE A 147 18.44 -18.95 0.36
CA PHE A 147 17.04 -18.89 0.77
C PHE A 147 16.17 -19.70 -0.19
N ARG A 148 15.13 -20.34 0.34
CA ARG A 148 14.19 -21.12 -0.46
C ARG A 148 12.94 -20.31 -0.69
N VAL A 149 12.59 -20.08 -1.95
CA VAL A 149 11.47 -19.24 -2.34
C VAL A 149 10.41 -20.10 -3.00
N PHE A 150 9.24 -20.15 -2.40
CA PHE A 150 8.06 -20.83 -2.93
C PHE A 150 7.08 -19.78 -3.44
N PHE A 151 6.45 -20.07 -4.56
CA PHE A 151 5.40 -19.23 -5.12
C PHE A 151 4.28 -20.09 -5.67
N LYS A 152 3.07 -19.56 -5.62
CA LYS A 152 1.91 -20.23 -6.19
C LYS A 152 0.90 -19.25 -6.73
N GLY A 153 0.54 -19.40 -8.01
CA GLY A 153 -0.62 -18.78 -8.61
C GLY A 153 -1.85 -19.66 -8.45
N LEU A 154 -2.97 -19.07 -8.04
CA LEU A 154 -4.27 -19.74 -7.96
C LEU A 154 -5.25 -19.02 -8.87
N ALA A 155 -6.05 -19.78 -9.61
CA ALA A 155 -7.14 -19.28 -10.43
C ALA A 155 -8.38 -20.15 -10.20
N ARG A 156 -9.50 -19.52 -9.85
CA ARG A 156 -10.79 -20.15 -9.65
C ARG A 156 -11.83 -19.42 -10.48
N GLU A 157 -12.58 -20.14 -11.30
CA GLU A 157 -13.78 -19.57 -11.92
C GLU A 157 -14.90 -19.48 -10.89
N GLU A 158 -15.37 -18.26 -10.63
CA GLU A 158 -16.54 -18.02 -9.79
C GLU A 158 -17.69 -17.47 -10.64
N LYS A 159 -18.92 -17.86 -10.29
CA LYS A 159 -20.12 -17.37 -10.94
C LYS A 159 -20.61 -16.14 -10.20
N ILE A 160 -20.37 -14.96 -10.77
CA ILE A 160 -20.88 -13.69 -10.25
C ILE A 160 -22.05 -13.29 -11.15
N GLY A 161 -23.27 -13.53 -10.68
CA GLY A 161 -24.50 -13.31 -11.47
C GLY A 161 -24.57 -14.22 -12.71
N ASN A 162 -24.72 -13.62 -13.89
CA ASN A 162 -24.77 -14.34 -15.18
C ASN A 162 -23.40 -14.48 -15.87
N SER A 163 -22.33 -13.93 -15.28
CA SER A 163 -20.97 -13.97 -15.83
C SER A 163 -20.09 -14.95 -15.05
N ARG A 164 -19.21 -15.66 -15.75
CA ARG A 164 -18.11 -16.41 -15.13
C ARG A 164 -16.89 -15.52 -15.12
N GLU A 165 -16.46 -15.13 -13.93
CA GLU A 165 -15.28 -14.30 -13.75
C GLU A 165 -14.21 -15.12 -13.03
N PRO A 166 -12.97 -15.16 -13.57
CA PRO A 166 -11.88 -15.82 -12.88
C PRO A 166 -11.42 -14.95 -11.71
N ILE A 167 -11.60 -15.46 -10.49
CA ILE A 167 -10.95 -14.93 -9.30
C ILE A 167 -9.58 -15.56 -9.21
N MET A 168 -8.55 -14.72 -9.10
CA MET A 168 -7.17 -15.18 -9.03
C MET A 168 -6.51 -14.62 -7.78
N GLY A 169 -5.52 -15.35 -7.29
CA GLY A 169 -4.70 -14.95 -6.17
C GLY A 169 -3.30 -15.49 -6.35
N ILE A 170 -2.35 -14.88 -5.64
CA ILE A 170 -0.99 -15.42 -5.55
C ILE A 170 -0.60 -15.57 -4.08
N GLY A 171 0.26 -16.54 -3.84
CA GLY A 171 0.97 -16.72 -2.59
C GLY A 171 2.47 -16.81 -2.85
N VAL A 172 3.26 -16.24 -1.94
CA VAL A 172 4.72 -16.33 -1.92
C VAL A 172 5.14 -16.63 -0.48
N SER A 173 6.09 -17.54 -0.32
CA SER A 173 6.77 -17.74 0.96
C SER A 173 8.27 -17.86 0.76
N ILE A 174 9.04 -17.24 1.65
CA ILE A 174 10.50 -17.29 1.66
C ILE A 174 10.91 -17.96 2.97
N CYS A 175 11.67 -19.02 2.84
CA CYS A 175 12.23 -19.77 3.95
C CYS A 175 13.75 -19.62 4.00
N ASP A 176 14.28 -19.63 5.20
CA ASP A 176 15.71 -19.69 5.47
C ASP A 176 16.30 -21.07 5.10
N PHE A 177 17.63 -21.23 5.07
CA PHE A 177 18.27 -22.53 4.82
C PHE A 177 17.93 -23.57 5.90
N ARG A 178 17.35 -23.18 7.05
CA ARG A 178 16.81 -24.08 8.10
C ARG A 178 15.34 -24.45 7.94
N ASP A 179 14.70 -24.13 6.82
CA ASP A 179 13.25 -24.29 6.61
C ASP A 179 12.36 -23.44 7.52
N ASN A 180 12.92 -22.39 8.15
CA ASN A 180 12.11 -21.44 8.91
C ASN A 180 11.46 -20.44 7.96
N LEU A 181 10.14 -20.23 8.09
CA LEU A 181 9.43 -19.19 7.34
C LEU A 181 9.93 -17.80 7.78
N VAL A 182 10.42 -17.04 6.82
CA VAL A 182 10.96 -15.69 7.03
C VAL A 182 9.99 -14.63 6.53
N PHE A 183 9.34 -14.89 5.39
CA PHE A 183 8.42 -13.95 4.77
C PHE A 183 7.28 -14.70 4.10
N GLU A 184 6.08 -14.14 4.19
CA GLU A 184 4.89 -14.64 3.51
C GLU A 184 4.11 -13.46 2.91
N LEU A 185 3.63 -13.65 1.69
CA LEU A 185 2.79 -12.69 0.98
C LEU A 185 1.63 -13.42 0.34
N GLN A 186 0.43 -12.90 0.55
CA GLN A 186 -0.77 -13.36 -0.13
C GLN A 186 -1.48 -12.14 -0.70
N LYS A 187 -1.75 -12.12 -2.00
CA LYS A 187 -2.48 -11.01 -2.62
C LYS A 187 -3.50 -11.49 -3.66
N PRO A 188 -4.72 -10.92 -3.67
CA PRO A 188 -5.67 -11.15 -4.75
C PRO A 188 -5.15 -10.48 -6.03
N LEU A 189 -5.40 -11.12 -7.18
CA LEU A 189 -5.14 -10.52 -8.49
C LEU A 189 -6.45 -9.96 -9.05
N VAL A 190 -6.50 -8.63 -9.16
CA VAL A 190 -7.64 -7.91 -9.71
C VAL A 190 -7.33 -7.46 -11.14
N GLY A 191 -8.22 -7.77 -12.08
CA GLY A 191 -8.40 -6.93 -13.28
C GLY A 191 -7.66 -7.28 -14.57
N CYS A 192 -6.77 -8.28 -14.66
CA CYS A 192 -6.26 -8.69 -15.98
C CYS A 192 -5.63 -10.08 -15.97
N GLY A 193 -5.88 -10.88 -17.01
CA GLY A 193 -5.49 -12.28 -17.12
C GLY A 193 -6.64 -13.21 -16.77
N LYS A 194 -6.90 -14.22 -17.61
CA LYS A 194 -7.90 -15.26 -17.33
C LYS A 194 -7.27 -16.65 -17.24
N SER A 195 -5.95 -16.75 -17.43
CA SER A 195 -5.24 -18.02 -17.48
C SER A 195 -4.56 -18.30 -16.15
N HIS A 196 -4.58 -19.56 -15.76
CA HIS A 196 -3.79 -20.07 -14.65
C HIS A 196 -2.30 -19.74 -14.81
N GLU A 197 -1.77 -19.83 -16.04
CA GLU A 197 -0.39 -19.47 -16.36
C GLU A 197 -0.05 -18.00 -16.01
N TYR A 198 -1.00 -17.08 -16.18
CA TYR A 198 -0.81 -15.69 -15.81
C TYR A 198 -0.65 -15.53 -14.30
N ALA A 199 -1.50 -16.20 -13.51
CA ALA A 199 -1.41 -16.17 -12.06
C ALA A 199 -0.08 -16.74 -11.56
N GLU A 200 0.38 -17.86 -12.13
CA GLU A 200 1.66 -18.48 -11.78
C GLU A 200 2.86 -17.58 -12.16
N THR A 201 2.83 -16.98 -13.34
CA THR A 201 3.91 -16.06 -13.79
C THR A 201 3.95 -14.82 -12.90
N ARG A 202 2.79 -14.28 -12.52
CA ARG A 202 2.69 -13.13 -11.63
C ARG A 202 3.15 -13.48 -10.22
N ALA A 203 2.86 -14.68 -9.72
CA ALA A 203 3.38 -15.17 -8.45
C ALA A 203 4.92 -15.24 -8.44
N MET A 204 5.52 -15.75 -9.53
CA MET A 204 6.97 -15.81 -9.68
C MET A 204 7.62 -14.42 -9.68
N ILE A 205 7.07 -13.47 -10.45
CA ILE A 205 7.57 -12.09 -10.49
C ILE A 205 7.51 -11.47 -9.09
N GLU A 206 6.40 -11.66 -8.38
CA GLU A 206 6.25 -11.12 -7.04
C GLU A 206 7.24 -11.75 -6.06
N ALA A 207 7.49 -13.05 -6.16
CA ALA A 207 8.44 -13.75 -5.34
C ALA A 207 9.87 -13.23 -5.52
N LEU A 208 10.26 -12.96 -6.77
CA LEU A 208 11.55 -12.35 -7.09
C LEU A 208 11.64 -10.92 -6.59
N ASN A 209 10.59 -10.12 -6.74
CA ASN A 209 10.56 -8.76 -6.20
C ASN A 209 10.69 -8.75 -4.68
N ALA A 210 10.02 -9.68 -3.97
CA ALA A 210 10.15 -9.83 -2.53
C ALA A 210 11.57 -10.25 -2.13
N ALA A 211 12.18 -11.19 -2.86
CA ALA A 211 13.57 -11.58 -2.62
C ALA A 211 14.56 -10.41 -2.84
N LEU A 212 14.34 -9.59 -3.87
CA LEU A 212 15.12 -8.39 -4.11
C LEU A 212 14.91 -7.33 -3.02
N ALA A 213 13.68 -7.13 -2.55
CA ALA A 213 13.38 -6.18 -1.48
C ALA A 213 14.04 -6.56 -0.13
N LEU A 214 14.30 -7.85 0.08
CA LEU A 214 15.03 -8.37 1.23
C LEU A 214 16.56 -8.46 1.00
N ASP A 215 17.06 -8.01 -0.15
CA ASP A 215 18.46 -8.11 -0.58
C ASP A 215 19.05 -9.52 -0.48
N LEU A 216 18.27 -10.52 -0.90
CA LEU A 216 18.74 -11.90 -0.91
C LEU A 216 19.70 -12.12 -2.09
N THR A 217 20.94 -12.52 -1.80
CA THR A 217 21.97 -12.72 -2.82
C THR A 217 21.86 -14.06 -3.55
N ARG A 218 21.37 -15.11 -2.86
CA ARG A 218 21.22 -16.46 -3.40
C ARG A 218 19.86 -17.03 -2.99
N VAL A 219 19.06 -17.41 -4.00
CA VAL A 219 17.74 -18.00 -3.80
C VAL A 219 17.57 -19.25 -4.66
N ASP A 220 16.96 -20.28 -4.07
CA ASP A 220 16.47 -21.46 -4.76
C ASP A 220 14.95 -21.29 -4.98
N LEU A 221 14.54 -21.20 -6.24
CA LEU A 221 13.14 -21.02 -6.63
C LEU A 221 12.46 -22.38 -6.79
N PHE A 222 11.39 -22.60 -6.04
CA PHE A 222 10.56 -23.80 -6.12
C PHE A 222 9.32 -23.50 -6.96
N CYS A 223 9.28 -24.13 -8.14
CA CYS A 223 8.19 -24.02 -9.10
C CYS A 223 7.54 -25.39 -9.30
N ASP A 224 6.22 -25.49 -9.11
CA ASP A 224 5.44 -26.70 -9.38
C ASP A 224 4.81 -26.70 -10.79
N HIS A 225 4.89 -25.57 -11.50
CA HIS A 225 4.34 -25.40 -12.84
C HIS A 225 5.38 -25.69 -13.93
N GLN A 226 5.37 -26.92 -14.44
CA GLN A 226 6.35 -27.42 -15.40
C GLN A 226 6.56 -26.56 -16.68
N PRO A 227 5.52 -25.98 -17.31
CA PRO A 227 5.70 -25.07 -18.45
C PRO A 227 6.52 -23.82 -18.12
N LEU A 228 6.37 -23.26 -16.91
CA LEU A 228 7.14 -22.10 -16.48
C LEU A 228 8.57 -22.48 -16.13
N TYR A 229 8.76 -23.60 -15.42
CA TYR A 229 10.09 -24.12 -15.13
C TYR A 229 10.91 -24.29 -16.42
N GLN A 230 10.33 -24.93 -17.45
CA GLN A 230 11.01 -25.13 -18.73
C GLN A 230 11.41 -23.81 -19.40
N ARG A 231 10.55 -22.78 -19.40
CA ARG A 231 10.84 -21.47 -20.00
C ARG A 231 11.99 -20.75 -19.29
N VAL A 232 12.07 -20.87 -17.96
CA VAL A 232 13.10 -20.20 -17.15
C VAL A 232 14.42 -20.98 -17.20
N SER A 233 14.36 -22.33 -17.20
CA SER A 233 15.54 -23.18 -17.26
C SER A 233 16.14 -23.34 -18.65
N SER A 234 15.45 -22.91 -19.71
CA SER A 234 15.90 -23.06 -21.10
C SER A 234 16.81 -21.93 -21.60
N SER A 235 17.39 -21.12 -20.70
CA SER A 235 18.36 -20.07 -21.03
C SER A 235 19.80 -20.54 -20.91
#